data_AF-A0A1I4E2Q5-F1
#
_entry.id   AF-A0A1I4E2Q5-F1
#
_cell.length_a   1.000
_cell.length_b   1.000
_cell.length_c   1.000
_cell.angle_alpha   90.00
_cell.angle_beta   90.00
_cell.angle_gamma   90.00
#
_symmetry.space_group_name_H-M   'P 1'
#
loop_
_entity.id
_entity.type
_entity.pdbx_description
1 polymer ?
#
loop_
_entity_poly.entity_id
_entity_poly.type
_entity_poly.pdbx_seq_one_letter_code
_entity_poly.pdbx_strand_id
1 'polypeptide(L)' 'SAIDARKARGKGYAMSLQVRKRIEQGFGWIKTVGGLDKLPLVSLPKVRGWVTWTFAAYNLIRLGGIGEWWNPSPT' A
#
# COMPACT_ATOMS: atom_id res chain seq x y z
N SER A 1 11.94 -12.56 -11.29
CA SER A 1 12.78 -13.60 -10.67
C SER A 1 12.00 -14.90 -10.55
N ALA A 2 12.51 -16.01 -11.08
CA ALA A 2 11.85 -17.30 -10.99
C ALA A 2 11.94 -17.85 -9.56
N ILE A 3 10.80 -18.07 -8.91
CA ILE A 3 10.73 -18.70 -7.60
C ILE A 3 10.59 -20.20 -7.81
N ASP A 4 11.39 -20.98 -7.09
CA ASP A 4 11.36 -22.44 -7.15
C ASP A 4 9.94 -22.98 -6.88
N ALA A 5 9.50 -23.90 -7.74
CA ALA A 5 8.13 -24.44 -7.73
C ALA A 5 7.82 -25.20 -6.43
N ARG A 6 8.83 -25.79 -5.77
CA ARG A 6 8.64 -26.42 -4.45
C ARG A 6 8.28 -25.38 -3.39
N LYS A 7 9.00 -24.26 -3.36
CA LYS A 7 8.73 -23.14 -2.44
C LYS A 7 7.38 -22.48 -2.73
N ALA A 8 7.00 -22.38 -4.00
CA ALA A 8 5.74 -21.77 -4.43
C ALA A 8 4.48 -22.55 -3.99
N ARG A 9 4.59 -23.86 -3.72
CA ARG A 9 3.46 -24.72 -3.31
C ARG A 9 3.13 -24.66 -1.81
N GLY A 10 3.98 -24.04 -1.00
CA GLY A 10 3.79 -23.98 0.44
C GLY A 10 2.67 -23.03 0.87
N LYS A 11 1.85 -23.44 1.85
CA LYS A 11 0.85 -22.55 2.50
C LYS A 11 1.47 -21.23 2.97
N GLY A 12 2.67 -21.28 3.52
CA GLY A 12 3.41 -20.08 3.95
C GLY A 12 3.75 -19.13 2.80
N TYR A 13 4.05 -19.65 1.60
CA TYR A 13 4.30 -18.80 0.44
C TYR A 13 3.03 -18.09 -0.04
N ALA A 14 1.89 -18.80 -0.04
CA ALA A 14 0.60 -18.20 -0.35
C ALA A 14 0.24 -17.07 0.63
N MET A 15 0.45 -17.27 1.93
CA MET A 15 0.25 -16.21 2.94
C MET A 15 1.16 -15.01 2.70
N SER A 16 2.45 -15.25 2.41
CA SER A 16 3.40 -14.18 2.07
C SER A 16 2.96 -13.37 0.86
N LEU A 17 2.40 -14.00 -0.18
CA LEU A 17 1.86 -13.29 -1.34
C LEU A 17 0.68 -12.38 -0.99
N GLN A 18 -0.22 -12.84 -0.10
CA GLN A 18 -1.35 -12.02 0.36
C GLN A 18 -0.87 -10.80 1.16
N VAL A 19 0.11 -10.98 2.04
CA VAL A 19 0.71 -9.87 2.80
C VAL A 19 1.41 -8.90 1.86
N ARG A 20 2.17 -9.42 0.89
CA ARG A 20 2.88 -8.60 -0.10
C ARG A 20 1.91 -7.76 -0.92
N LYS A 21 0.81 -8.35 -1.40
CA LYS A 21 -0.23 -7.61 -2.14
C LYS A 21 -0.81 -6.45 -1.31
N ARG A 22 -1.11 -6.67 -0.03
CA ARG A 22 -1.63 -5.62 0.87
C ARG A 22 -0.67 -4.44 1.00
N ILE A 23 0.62 -4.74 1.09
CA ILE A 23 1.68 -3.72 1.20
C ILE A 23 1.85 -2.99 -0.15
N GLU A 24 1.95 -3.73 -1.24
CA GLU A 24 2.14 -3.17 -2.59
C GLU A 24 0.97 -2.29 -3.03
N GLN A 25 -0.28 -2.65 -2.70
CA GLN A 25 -1.44 -1.80 -2.94
C GLN A 25 -1.34 -0.44 -2.23
N GLY A 26 -0.95 -0.45 -0.95
CA GLY A 26 -0.76 0.79 -0.19
C GLY A 26 0.33 1.66 -0.78
N PHE A 27 1.50 1.09 -1.07
CA PHE A 27 2.58 1.83 -1.72
C PHE A 27 2.23 2.34 -3.12
N GLY A 28 1.46 1.56 -3.89
CA GLY A 28 0.94 1.98 -5.18
C GLY A 28 0.03 3.20 -5.06
N TRP A 29 -0.99 3.14 -4.21
CA TRP A 29 -1.93 4.22 -3.97
C TRP A 29 -1.25 5.49 -3.45
N ILE A 30 -0.32 5.34 -2.51
CA ILE A 30 0.41 6.46 -1.92
C ILE A 30 1.27 7.17 -2.96
N LYS A 31 1.88 6.44 -3.89
CA LYS A 31 2.65 7.05 -5.00
C LYS A 31 1.76 7.78 -5.99
N THR A 32 0.65 7.15 -6.41
CA THR A 32 -0.21 7.66 -7.48
C THR A 32 -1.21 8.71 -7.00
N VAL A 33 -1.97 8.44 -5.96
CA VAL A 33 -3.01 9.32 -5.39
C VAL A 33 -2.43 10.20 -4.30
N GLY A 34 -1.56 9.63 -3.45
CA GLY A 34 -0.88 10.37 -2.39
C GLY A 34 0.24 11.31 -2.87
N GLY A 35 0.54 11.32 -4.17
CA GLY A 35 1.47 12.26 -4.80
C GLY A 35 2.95 12.04 -4.48
N LEU A 36 3.31 10.92 -3.85
CA LEU A 36 4.70 10.65 -3.44
C LEU A 36 5.65 10.42 -4.64
N ASP A 37 5.13 10.10 -5.81
CA ASP A 37 5.93 9.93 -7.04
C ASP A 37 6.43 11.28 -7.61
N LYS A 38 5.72 12.38 -7.33
CA LYS A 38 6.04 13.73 -7.83
C LYS A 38 5.93 14.78 -6.72
N LEU A 39 6.44 14.47 -5.53
CA LEU A 39 6.30 15.33 -4.35
C LEU A 39 7.20 16.58 -4.45
N PRO A 40 6.65 17.81 -4.57
CA PRO A 40 7.45 19.03 -4.75
C PRO A 40 7.91 19.62 -3.40
N LEU A 41 8.31 18.76 -2.45
CA LEU A 41 8.74 19.18 -1.11
C LEU A 41 10.22 18.89 -0.92
N VAL A 42 11.00 19.91 -0.56
CA VAL A 42 12.47 19.80 -0.41
C VAL A 42 12.88 19.47 1.03
N SER A 43 12.17 20.01 2.02
CA SER A 43 12.60 19.85 3.41
C SER A 43 12.16 18.52 4.00
N LEU A 44 13.08 17.86 4.71
CA LEU A 44 12.82 16.58 5.37
C LEU A 44 11.61 16.63 6.34
N PRO A 45 11.40 17.70 7.14
CA PRO A 45 10.20 17.80 7.97
C PRO A 45 8.91 17.85 7.14
N LYS A 46 8.89 18.58 6.02
CA LYS A 46 7.72 18.65 5.13
C LYS A 46 7.42 17.32 4.47
N VAL A 47 8.45 16.64 3.97
CA VAL A 47 8.32 15.29 3.39
C VAL A 47 7.80 14.30 4.44
N ARG A 48 8.36 14.31 5.65
CA ARG A 48 7.88 13.45 6.75
C ARG A 48 6.43 13.70 7.10
N GLY A 49 6.03 14.97 7.23
CA GLY A 49 4.63 15.34 7.48
C GLY A 49 3.70 14.83 6.39
N TRP A 50 4.08 15.02 5.12
CA TRP A 50 3.30 14.56 3.97
C TRP A 50 3.16 13.03 3.93
N VAL A 51 4.26 12.30 4.12
CA VAL A 51 4.27 10.84 4.16
C VAL A 51 3.33 10.35 5.27
N THR A 52 3.49 10.85 6.50
CA THR A 52 2.64 10.45 7.64
C THR A 52 1.16 10.71 7.37
N TRP A 53 0.83 11.90 6.85
CA TRP A 53 -0.54 12.27 6.50
C TRP A 53 -1.13 11.34 5.44
N THR A 54 -0.36 11.03 4.39
CA THR A 54 -0.80 10.18 3.28
C THR A 54 -1.04 8.74 3.72
N PHE A 55 -0.16 8.18 4.57
CA PHE A 55 -0.35 6.85 5.15
C PHE A 55 -1.57 6.81 6.08
N ALA A 56 -1.82 7.87 6.87
CA ALA A 56 -3.01 7.97 7.70
C ALA A 56 -4.30 7.99 6.86
N ALA A 57 -4.32 8.77 5.77
CA ALA A 57 -5.44 8.79 4.84
C ALA A 57 -5.69 7.42 4.19
N TYR A 58 -4.64 6.72 3.75
CA TYR A 58 -4.77 5.37 3.21
C TYR A 58 -5.37 4.39 4.23
N ASN A 59 -4.96 4.48 5.50
CA ASN A 59 -5.53 3.65 6.56
C ASN A 59 -7.04 3.89 6.73
N LEU A 60 -7.51 5.15 6.66
CA LEU A 60 -8.93 5.47 6.75
C LEU A 60 -9.72 4.90 5.55
N ILE A 61 -9.20 5.05 4.33
CA ILE A 61 -9.81 4.47 3.12
C ILE A 61 -9.92 2.94 3.25
N ARG A 62 -8.86 2.31 3.76
CA ARG A 62 -8.82 0.86 3.97
C ARG A 62 -9.82 0.41 5.04
N LEU A 63 -9.95 1.15 6.14
CA LEU A 63 -10.96 0.88 7.15
C LEU A 63 -12.38 1.04 6.59
N GLY A 64 -12.59 1.98 5.66
CA GLY A 64 -13.85 2.12 4.92
C GLY A 64 -14.20 0.93 4.06
N GLY A 65 -13.23 0.41 3.32
CA GLY A 65 -13.44 -0.81 2.54
C GLY A 65 -13.68 -2.04 3.40
N ILE A 66 -12.98 -2.17 4.54
CA ILE A 66 -13.18 -3.30 5.47
C ILE A 66 -14.52 -3.20 6.20
N GLY A 67 -14.95 -2.00 6.58
CA GLY A 67 -16.20 -1.76 7.28
C GLY A 67 -17.42 -1.68 6.36
N GLU A 68 -17.24 -1.84 5.05
CA GLU A 68 -18.29 -1.85 4.03
C GLU A 68 -19.16 -0.57 3.96
N TRP A 69 -18.75 0.51 4.64
CA TRP A 69 -19.45 1.81 4.60
C TRP A 69 -18.95 2.71 3.47
N TRP A 70 -17.94 2.27 2.73
CA TRP A 70 -17.37 2.92 1.57
C TRP A 70 -16.80 1.87 0.60
N ASN A 71 -16.95 2.09 -0.70
CA ASN A 71 -16.39 1.21 -1.73
C ASN A 71 -15.15 1.86 -2.38
N PRO A 72 -13.92 1.56 -1.92
CA PRO A 72 -12.73 2.09 -2.57
C PRO A 72 -12.67 1.56 -4.00
N SER A 73 -12.48 2.47 -4.96
CA SER A 73 -12.23 2.15 -6.37
C SER A 73 -11.32 0.93 -6.52
N PRO A 74 -11.60 0.01 -7.48
CA PRO A 74 -10.78 -1.18 -7.71
C PRO A 74 -9.44 -0.76 -8.34
N THR A 75 -8.47 -0.39 -7.49
CA THR A 75 -7.06 -0.33 -7.87
C THR A 75 -6.33 -1.59 -7.41
#